data_AF-A0A1Y3N1A7-F1
#
_entry.id   AF-A0A1Y3N1A7-F1
#
_cell.length_a   1.000
_cell.length_b   1.000
_cell.length_c   1.000
_cell.angle_alpha   90.00
_cell.angle_beta   90.00
_cell.angle_gamma   90.00
#
_symmetry.space_group_name_H-M   'P 1'
#
loop_
_entity.id
_entity.type
_entity.pdbx_description
1 polymer ?
#
loop_
_entity_poly.entity_id
_entity_poly.type
_entity_poly.pdbx_seq_one_letter_code
_entity_poly.pdbx_strand_id
1 'polypeptide(L)'
;MNIYEELRKKRPAHPSIGPEYRSDSTSSTTTAYEPNENSQPNQQYIYTQQREINFLTTPSSFVTGPPSKNHWKPDSEVSSCADCSRAFTLINRRHHCRKCGDIFCNQCTSYTARLDQDCRFNPKGIESRICRKCDEERKNNLKMMMNNSDQTRT
;
A
#
# COMPACT_ATOMS: atom_id res chain seq x y z
N MET A 1 7.08 -23.45 -36.90
CA MET A 1 8.09 -22.59 -36.25
C MET A 1 7.37 -21.43 -35.60
N ASN A 2 7.39 -21.33 -34.26
CA ASN A 2 6.53 -20.43 -33.49
C ASN A 2 7.36 -19.24 -32.96
N ILE A 3 7.02 -18.04 -33.41
CA ILE A 3 7.73 -16.77 -33.18
C ILE A 3 7.88 -16.36 -31.70
N TYR A 4 7.19 -17.04 -30.78
CA TYR A 4 7.23 -16.79 -29.34
C TYR A 4 8.45 -17.41 -28.62
N GLU A 5 9.09 -18.43 -29.21
CA GLU A 5 10.27 -19.08 -28.63
C GLU A 5 11.57 -18.26 -28.80
N GLU A 6 11.69 -17.46 -29.87
CA GLU A 6 12.91 -16.67 -30.12
C GLU A 6 13.06 -15.43 -29.21
N LEU A 7 11.96 -14.91 -28.68
CA LEU A 7 11.99 -13.73 -27.80
C LEU A 7 12.35 -14.07 -26.34
N ARG A 8 12.44 -15.36 -25.99
CA ARG A 8 12.81 -15.81 -24.64
C ARG A 8 14.33 -15.93 -24.44
N LYS A 9 15.12 -15.89 -25.52
CA LYS A 9 16.59 -16.09 -25.49
C LYS A 9 17.44 -14.81 -25.46
N LYS A 10 16.83 -13.63 -25.29
CA LYS A 10 17.56 -12.33 -25.25
C LYS A 10 17.28 -11.49 -24.00
N ARG A 11 17.21 -12.11 -22.82
CA ARG A 11 17.21 -11.35 -21.56
C ARG A 11 18.60 -11.45 -20.91
N PRO A 12 19.39 -10.36 -20.88
CA PRO A 12 20.67 -10.38 -20.19
C PRO A 12 20.49 -10.58 -18.68
N ALA A 13 21.33 -11.41 -18.10
CA ALA A 13 21.40 -11.61 -16.65
C ALA A 13 21.94 -10.34 -15.99
N HIS A 14 21.23 -9.80 -15.00
CA HIS A 14 21.72 -8.70 -14.18
C HIS A 14 22.44 -9.28 -12.94
N PRO A 15 23.66 -8.81 -12.62
CA PRO A 15 24.45 -9.37 -11.53
C PRO A 15 23.89 -9.01 -10.16
N SER A 16 23.94 -9.99 -9.25
CA SER A 16 23.72 -9.81 -7.82
C SER A 16 24.92 -9.05 -7.23
N ILE A 17 24.71 -7.78 -6.85
CA ILE A 17 25.69 -7.02 -6.08
C ILE A 17 25.17 -6.97 -4.65
N GLY A 18 25.72 -7.85 -3.80
CA GLY A 18 25.66 -7.68 -2.35
C GLY A 18 26.71 -6.66 -1.92
N PRO A 19 26.49 -5.89 -0.83
CA PRO A 19 27.54 -5.04 -0.30
C PRO A 19 28.57 -5.90 0.44
N GLU A 20 29.78 -5.99 -0.15
CA GLU A 20 31.00 -6.41 0.55
C GLU A 20 31.30 -5.38 1.65
N TYR A 21 31.28 -5.80 2.90
CA TYR A 21 31.84 -5.01 3.99
C TYR A 21 33.36 -5.21 3.99
N ARG A 22 34.09 -4.18 3.58
CA ARG A 22 35.55 -4.12 3.72
C ARG A 22 35.88 -3.30 4.96
N SER A 23 36.51 -3.96 5.92
CA SER A 23 37.20 -3.32 7.03
C SER A 23 38.48 -2.68 6.50
N ASP A 24 38.54 -1.35 6.46
CA ASP A 24 39.82 -0.65 6.39
C ASP A 24 39.83 0.55 7.33
N SER A 25 40.86 0.53 8.16
CA SER A 25 41.15 1.44 9.26
C SER A 25 41.94 2.62 8.70
N THR A 26 41.41 3.84 8.80
CA THR A 26 42.22 5.05 8.67
C THR A 26 41.81 6.08 9.71
N SER A 27 42.67 6.26 10.70
CA SER A 27 42.67 7.32 11.69
C SER A 27 42.33 8.68 11.08
N SER A 28 41.29 9.31 11.59
CA SER A 28 41.09 10.75 11.49
C SER A 28 40.61 11.22 12.85
N THR A 29 41.57 11.83 13.55
CA THR A 29 41.51 12.58 14.81
C THR A 29 40.11 12.71 15.41
N THR A 30 39.78 11.80 16.32
CA THR A 30 38.67 11.96 17.27
C THR A 30 39.01 13.08 18.25
N THR A 31 38.53 14.29 18.00
CA THR A 31 38.04 15.09 19.12
C THR A 31 36.83 14.33 19.65
N ALA A 32 37.00 13.64 20.78
CA ALA A 32 35.90 13.02 21.48
C ALA A 32 34.87 14.11 21.79
N TYR A 33 33.75 14.11 21.06
CA TYR A 33 32.57 14.80 21.52
C TYR A 33 32.08 13.99 22.71
N GLU A 34 32.55 14.35 23.91
CA GLU A 34 32.00 13.82 25.15
C GLU A 34 30.53 14.19 25.18
N PRO A 35 29.60 13.22 25.17
CA PRO A 35 28.20 13.52 25.39
C PRO A 35 28.11 14.11 26.79
N ASN A 36 27.62 15.34 26.90
CA ASN A 36 27.21 15.89 28.18
C ASN A 36 26.09 15.00 28.74
N GLU A 37 26.44 14.10 29.67
CA GLU A 37 25.54 13.18 30.38
C GLU A 37 24.44 13.90 31.20
N ASN A 38 24.52 15.23 31.33
CA ASN A 38 23.57 16.07 32.04
C ASN A 38 22.52 16.75 31.15
N SER A 39 22.49 16.45 29.84
CA SER A 39 21.47 16.99 28.93
C SER A 39 20.22 16.11 28.97
N GLN A 40 19.28 16.41 29.87
CA GLN A 40 17.95 15.80 29.85
C GLN A 40 17.34 15.97 28.44
N PRO A 41 16.95 14.88 27.75
CA PRO A 41 16.45 14.99 26.40
C PRO A 41 15.16 15.82 26.39
N ASN A 42 15.07 16.77 25.46
CA ASN A 42 13.90 17.63 25.30
C ASN A 42 12.64 16.76 25.19
N GLN A 43 11.64 17.03 26.05
CA GLN A 43 10.35 16.33 26.04
C GLN A 43 9.71 16.30 24.65
N GLN A 44 9.88 17.35 23.84
CA GLN A 44 9.39 17.39 22.47
C GLN A 44 10.06 16.34 21.57
N TYR A 45 11.37 16.13 21.72
CA TYR A 45 12.12 15.13 20.96
C TYR A 45 11.75 13.70 21.39
N ILE A 46 11.60 13.48 22.69
CA ILE A 46 11.17 12.18 23.23
C ILE A 46 9.76 11.84 22.75
N TYR A 47 8.85 12.82 22.74
CA TYR A 47 7.49 12.65 22.24
C TYR A 47 7.45 12.34 20.73
N THR A 48 8.26 13.02 19.90
CA THR A 48 8.35 12.71 18.47
C THR A 48 8.92 11.33 18.21
N GLN A 49 9.98 10.93 18.93
CA GLN A 49 10.58 9.60 18.84
C GLN A 49 9.59 8.50 19.26
N GLN A 50 8.85 8.70 20.36
CA GLN A 50 7.82 7.77 20.80
C GLN A 50 6.66 7.67 19.80
N ARG A 51 6.24 8.78 19.16
CA ARG A 51 5.23 8.74 18.11
C ARG A 51 5.68 7.94 16.89
N GLU A 52 6.93 8.08 16.48
CA GLU A 52 7.49 7.30 15.38
C GLU A 52 7.57 5.81 15.73
N ILE A 53 8.05 5.47 16.92
CA ILE A 53 8.10 4.09 17.41
C ILE A 53 6.69 3.49 17.52
N ASN A 54 5.72 4.22 18.07
CA ASN A 54 4.32 3.79 18.18
C ASN A 54 3.66 3.61 16.81
N PHE A 55 3.99 4.49 15.86
CA PHE A 55 3.53 4.35 14.48
C PHE A 55 4.12 3.10 13.82
N LEU A 56 5.39 2.78 14.08
CA LEU A 56 6.08 1.57 13.63
C LEU A 56 5.74 0.32 14.47
N THR A 57 4.95 0.40 15.53
CA THR A 57 4.56 -0.78 16.33
C THR A 57 3.07 -1.06 16.29
N THR A 58 2.27 -0.17 15.68
CA THR A 58 0.88 -0.47 15.36
C THR A 58 0.80 -1.46 14.19
N PRO A 59 0.14 -2.62 14.36
CA PRO A 59 0.05 -3.65 13.30
C PRO A 59 -0.67 -3.17 12.04
N SER A 60 -1.41 -2.05 12.11
CA SER A 60 -2.07 -1.43 10.96
C SER A 60 -1.13 -0.65 10.04
N SER A 61 0.12 -0.39 10.41
CA SER A 61 1.00 0.48 9.62
C SER A 61 1.98 -0.27 8.71
N PHE A 62 2.11 -1.59 8.85
CA PHE A 62 2.98 -2.39 8.02
C PHE A 62 2.22 -2.96 6.83
N VAL A 63 2.50 -2.41 5.66
CA VAL A 63 2.05 -2.95 4.37
C VAL A 63 3.12 -3.90 3.88
N THR A 64 2.82 -5.19 3.89
CA THR A 64 3.79 -6.25 3.57
C THR A 64 3.76 -6.65 2.10
N GLY A 65 2.75 -6.22 1.36
CA GLY A 65 2.59 -6.57 -0.05
C GLY A 65 1.35 -5.95 -0.70
N PRO A 66 1.08 -6.34 -1.95
CA PRO A 66 -0.13 -5.92 -2.65
C PRO A 66 -1.38 -6.54 -2.06
N PRO A 67 -2.57 -5.94 -2.31
CA PRO A 67 -3.83 -6.50 -1.85
C PRO A 67 -4.05 -7.92 -2.35
N SER A 68 -4.46 -8.79 -1.44
CA SER A 68 -4.81 -10.18 -1.74
C SER A 68 -5.91 -10.28 -2.80
N LYS A 69 -5.91 -11.38 -3.54
CA LYS A 69 -6.95 -11.72 -4.52
C LYS A 69 -7.82 -12.91 -4.09
N ASN A 70 -7.61 -13.43 -2.88
CA ASN A 70 -8.30 -14.64 -2.41
C ASN A 70 -9.83 -14.49 -2.33
N HIS A 71 -10.32 -13.25 -2.20
CA HIS A 71 -11.73 -12.91 -2.10
C HIS A 71 -12.36 -12.56 -3.46
N TRP A 72 -11.62 -12.63 -4.57
CA TRP A 72 -12.13 -12.25 -5.88
C TRP A 72 -13.14 -13.28 -6.39
N LYS A 73 -14.29 -12.79 -6.86
CA LYS A 73 -15.24 -13.65 -7.56
C LYS A 73 -14.65 -14.16 -8.87
N PRO A 74 -14.90 -15.42 -9.25
CA PRO A 74 -14.44 -15.95 -10.52
C PRO A 74 -15.22 -15.35 -11.69
N ASP A 75 -14.52 -15.04 -12.79
CA ASP A 75 -15.11 -14.41 -13.98
C ASP A 75 -16.25 -15.23 -14.60
N SER A 76 -16.20 -16.56 -14.48
CA SER A 76 -17.18 -17.50 -15.04
C SER A 76 -18.55 -17.39 -14.38
N GLU A 77 -18.63 -16.90 -13.14
CA GLU A 77 -19.88 -16.81 -12.37
C GLU A 77 -20.62 -15.48 -12.57
N VAL A 78 -20.02 -14.53 -13.30
CA VAL A 78 -20.57 -13.18 -13.44
C VAL A 78 -20.76 -12.80 -14.90
N SER A 79 -22.02 -12.59 -15.29
CA SER A 79 -22.42 -12.19 -16.65
C SER A 79 -22.69 -10.69 -16.80
N SER A 80 -22.84 -9.95 -15.70
CA SER A 80 -23.16 -8.52 -15.70
C SER A 80 -22.48 -7.76 -14.57
N CYS A 81 -22.34 -6.44 -14.75
CA CYS A 81 -21.73 -5.55 -13.76
C CYS A 81 -22.51 -5.56 -12.44
N ALA A 82 -21.83 -5.78 -11.31
CA ALA A 82 -22.43 -5.84 -9.98
C ALA A 82 -23.05 -4.51 -9.47
N ASP A 83 -22.85 -3.41 -10.20
CA ASP A 83 -23.43 -2.09 -9.87
C ASP A 83 -24.50 -1.68 -10.90
N CYS A 84 -24.13 -1.53 -12.17
CA CYS A 84 -25.05 -1.04 -13.20
C CYS A 84 -25.77 -2.14 -14.00
N SER A 85 -25.56 -3.43 -13.69
CA SER A 85 -26.19 -4.58 -14.36
C SER A 85 -25.97 -4.70 -15.88
N ARG A 86 -25.11 -3.87 -16.49
CA ARG A 86 -24.74 -4.00 -17.91
C ARG A 86 -24.01 -5.32 -18.14
N ALA A 87 -24.48 -6.09 -19.13
CA ALA A 87 -23.89 -7.36 -19.51
C ALA A 87 -22.44 -7.18 -19.99
N PHE A 88 -21.58 -8.12 -19.64
CA PHE A 88 -20.20 -8.15 -20.12
C PHE A 88 -20.15 -8.68 -21.55
N THR A 89 -19.30 -8.06 -22.37
CA THR A 89 -19.08 -8.39 -23.78
C THR A 89 -17.58 -8.31 -24.09
N LEU A 90 -17.19 -8.59 -25.34
CA LEU A 90 -15.79 -8.47 -25.75
C LEU A 90 -15.22 -7.05 -25.56
N ILE A 91 -16.08 -6.02 -25.64
CA ILE A 91 -15.74 -4.61 -25.45
C ILE A 91 -16.03 -4.11 -24.03
N ASN A 92 -17.11 -4.58 -23.40
CA ASN A 92 -17.42 -4.28 -22.00
C ASN A 92 -16.81 -5.37 -21.12
N ARG A 93 -15.54 -5.20 -20.76
CA ARG A 93 -14.75 -6.21 -20.04
C ARG A 93 -15.01 -6.18 -18.53
N ARG A 94 -14.69 -7.30 -17.89
CA ARG A 94 -14.76 -7.51 -16.44
C ARG A 94 -13.59 -6.82 -15.73
N HIS A 95 -13.87 -6.20 -14.59
CA HIS A 95 -12.88 -5.58 -13.72
C HIS A 95 -13.21 -5.84 -12.25
N HIS A 96 -12.28 -6.41 -11.49
CA HIS A 96 -12.47 -6.59 -10.05
C HIS A 96 -12.26 -5.30 -9.26
N CYS A 97 -13.09 -5.08 -8.25
CA CYS A 97 -12.76 -4.18 -7.15
C CYS A 97 -11.69 -4.85 -6.28
N ARG A 98 -10.55 -4.20 -6.03
CA ARG A 98 -9.47 -4.79 -5.22
C ARG A 98 -9.79 -4.86 -3.72
N LYS A 99 -10.85 -4.16 -3.27
CA LYS A 99 -11.33 -4.20 -1.88
C LYS A 99 -12.39 -5.27 -1.63
N CYS A 100 -13.45 -5.31 -2.44
CA CYS A 100 -14.58 -6.22 -2.22
C CYS A 100 -14.58 -7.47 -3.11
N GLY A 101 -13.74 -7.53 -4.14
CA GLY A 101 -13.60 -8.69 -5.01
C GLY A 101 -14.73 -8.92 -6.02
N ASP A 102 -15.79 -8.11 -5.98
CA ASP A 102 -16.85 -8.15 -7.00
C ASP A 102 -16.37 -7.66 -8.36
N ILE A 103 -17.13 -8.02 -9.40
CA ILE A 103 -16.82 -7.75 -10.81
C ILE A 103 -17.72 -6.65 -11.37
N PHE A 104 -17.09 -5.68 -12.03
CA PHE A 104 -17.74 -4.49 -12.56
C PHE A 104 -17.26 -4.17 -13.98
N CYS A 105 -17.96 -3.26 -14.66
CA CYS A 105 -17.43 -2.60 -15.85
C CYS A 105 -16.38 -1.53 -15.48
N ASN A 106 -15.66 -1.03 -16.49
CA ASN A 106 -14.62 -0.03 -16.27
C ASN A 106 -15.15 1.23 -15.57
N GLN A 107 -16.35 1.68 -15.94
CA GLN A 107 -16.94 2.91 -15.41
C GLN A 107 -17.41 2.78 -13.96
N CYS A 108 -17.89 1.61 -13.54
CA CYS A 108 -18.27 1.38 -12.14
C CYS A 108 -17.05 1.15 -11.21
N THR A 109 -15.85 1.02 -11.78
CA THR A 109 -14.58 0.88 -11.06
C THR A 109 -13.54 1.92 -11.48
N SER A 110 -13.96 3.13 -11.85
CA SER A 110 -13.04 4.21 -12.24
C SER A 110 -12.36 4.90 -11.06
N TYR A 111 -12.46 4.35 -9.85
CA TYR A 111 -11.97 4.95 -8.61
C TYR A 111 -10.71 4.24 -8.12
N THR A 112 -9.87 4.95 -7.36
CA THR A 112 -8.68 4.38 -6.74
C THR A 112 -8.64 4.65 -5.24
N ALA A 113 -8.07 3.71 -4.49
CA ALA A 113 -7.75 3.89 -3.08
C ALA A 113 -6.50 3.08 -2.71
N ARG A 114 -5.80 3.52 -1.66
CA ARG A 114 -4.67 2.78 -1.10
C ARG A 114 -5.16 1.65 -0.20
N LEU A 115 -4.74 0.42 -0.51
CA LEU A 115 -5.12 -0.79 0.19
C LEU A 115 -3.89 -1.54 0.71
N ASP A 116 -3.99 -2.16 1.89
CA ASP A 116 -2.98 -3.09 2.40
C ASP A 116 -3.14 -4.51 1.82
N GLN A 117 -2.27 -5.44 2.24
CA GLN A 117 -2.32 -6.85 1.82
C GLN A 117 -3.65 -7.55 2.14
N ASP A 118 -4.36 -7.07 3.17
CA ASP A 118 -5.64 -7.60 3.64
C ASP A 118 -6.84 -6.86 3.00
N CYS A 119 -6.58 -6.03 1.99
CA CYS A 119 -7.59 -5.27 1.26
C CYS A 119 -8.32 -4.20 2.10
N ARG A 120 -7.73 -3.77 3.22
CA ARG A 120 -8.24 -2.69 4.06
C ARG A 120 -7.71 -1.34 3.59
N PHE A 121 -8.47 -0.28 3.83
CA PHE A 121 -7.99 1.08 3.55
C PHE A 121 -6.79 1.40 4.43
N ASN A 122 -5.69 1.79 3.80
CA ASN A 122 -4.44 2.07 4.50
C ASN A 122 -3.71 3.24 3.82
N PRO A 123 -3.36 4.32 4.52
CA PRO A 123 -2.62 5.45 3.94
C PRO A 123 -1.27 5.06 3.31
N LYS A 124 -0.63 3.99 3.82
CA LYS A 124 0.62 3.44 3.27
C LYS A 124 0.39 2.32 2.26
N GLY A 125 -0.87 1.96 2.00
CA GLY A 125 -1.25 0.92 1.08
C GLY A 125 -0.89 1.24 -0.37
N ILE A 126 -1.08 0.24 -1.23
CA ILE A 126 -0.86 0.34 -2.67
C ILE A 126 -2.11 0.89 -3.35
N GLU A 127 -1.93 1.88 -4.23
CA GLU A 127 -3.02 2.43 -5.02
C GLU A 127 -3.65 1.36 -5.91
N SER A 128 -4.95 1.15 -5.69
CA SER A 128 -5.68 0.01 -6.21
C SER A 128 -7.05 0.44 -6.73
N ARG A 129 -7.45 -0.15 -7.85
CA ARG A 129 -8.78 0.05 -8.44
C ARG A 129 -9.89 -0.42 -7.49
N ILE A 130 -10.89 0.43 -7.25
CA ILE A 130 -12.06 0.09 -6.44
C ILE A 130 -13.37 0.47 -7.14
N CYS A 131 -14.47 -0.13 -6.70
CA CYS A 131 -15.81 0.24 -7.16
C CYS A 131 -16.32 1.51 -6.48
N ARG A 132 -17.40 2.09 -7.04
CA ARG A 132 -18.07 3.26 -6.47
C ARG A 132 -18.44 3.08 -5.00
N LYS A 133 -19.08 1.96 -4.65
CA LYS A 133 -19.55 1.68 -3.28
C LYS A 133 -18.40 1.67 -2.26
N CYS A 134 -17.27 1.07 -2.62
CA CYS A 134 -16.07 1.11 -1.77
C CYS A 134 -15.48 2.52 -1.68
N ASP A 135 -15.57 3.33 -2.73
CA ASP A 135 -15.09 4.72 -2.69
C ASP A 135 -15.96 5.59 -1.76
N GLU A 136 -17.27 5.38 -1.77
CA GLU A 136 -18.21 6.02 -0.85
C GLU A 136 -17.95 5.62 0.60
N GLU A 137 -17.77 4.32 0.87
CA GLU A 137 -17.38 3.78 2.18
C GLU A 137 -16.11 4.49 2.71
N ARG A 138 -15.08 4.59 1.85
CA ARG A 138 -13.83 5.26 2.19
C ARG A 138 -14.04 6.71 2.59
N LYS A 139 -14.81 7.46 1.79
CA LYS A 139 -15.11 8.89 2.05
C LYS A 139 -15.89 9.08 3.34
N ASN A 140 -16.84 8.20 3.62
CA ASN A 140 -17.63 8.25 4.86
C ASN A 140 -16.75 8.00 6.08
N ASN A 141 -15.86 7.01 6.02
CA ASN A 141 -14.91 6.73 7.11
C ASN A 141 -13.99 7.92 7.38
N LEU A 142 -13.48 8.57 6.32
CA LEU A 142 -12.65 9.78 6.45
C LEU A 142 -13.42 10.94 7.09
N LYS A 143 -14.67 11.17 6.66
CA LYS A 143 -15.53 12.22 7.23
C LYS A 143 -15.81 11.99 8.71
N MET A 144 -16.06 10.74 9.13
CA MET A 144 -16.25 10.41 10.54
C MET A 144 -14.99 10.68 11.37
N MET A 145 -13.81 10.32 10.85
CA MET A 145 -12.54 10.60 11.53
C MET A 145 -12.28 12.11 11.72
N MET A 146 -12.62 12.93 10.73
CA MET A 146 -12.50 14.40 10.80
C MET A 146 -13.48 15.02 11.79
N ASN A 147 -14.74 14.57 11.80
CA ASN A 147 -15.76 15.10 12.71
C ASN A 147 -15.47 14.76 14.19
N ASN A 148 -14.87 13.61 14.46
CA ASN A 148 -14.55 13.19 15.83
C ASN A 148 -13.34 13.95 16.41
N SER A 149 -12.39 14.38 15.57
CA SER A 149 -11.26 15.20 16.04
C SER A 149 -11.66 16.60 16.50
N ASP A 150 -12.77 17.14 15.98
CA ASP A 150 -13.28 18.45 16.39
C ASP A 150 -14.00 18.41 17.75
N GLN A 151 -14.50 17.24 18.17
CA GLN A 151 -15.20 17.07 19.46
C GLN A 151 -14.25 16.88 20.65
N THR A 152 -12.99 16.48 20.44
CA THR A 152 -12.00 16.26 21.52
C THR A 152 -11.24 17.52 21.92
N ARG A 153 -11.62 18.70 21.42
CA ARG A 153 -10.89 19.97 21.62
C ARG A 153 -11.66 21.03 22.44
N THR A 154 -12.80 20.64 23.03
CA THR A 154 -13.59 21.40 24.01
C THR A 154 -13.44 20.77 25.38
#